data_AF-A0A1Q4ZG07-F1
#
_entry.id   AF-A0A1Q4ZG07-F1
#
_cell.length_a   1.000
_cell.length_b   1.000
_cell.length_c   1.000
_cell.angle_alpha   90.00
_cell.angle_beta   90.00
_cell.angle_gamma   90.00
#
_symmetry.space_group_name_H-M   'P 1'
#
loop_
_entity.id
_entity.type
_entity.pdbx_description
1 polymer ?
#
loop_
_entity_poly.entity_id
_entity_poly.type
_entity_poly.pdbx_seq_one_letter_code
_entity_poly.pdbx_strand_id
1 'polypeptide(L)'
;MDDSTGRRRSRRLTAGALLTGGVMYGAANAFYWVMFPDDVADTADNVTVAAGHLGAWRVETVLFALAHLLLLPAMLGLAATLGRRKPVVATVGGAASLLGLYFSTVHLWQYNAFFGALAGGGVDAGAARPVTTAIDGDPFVMASFAVWLLGWLVGLLVLAFGAWRARLVALWVPLVLTAGQVLDLVGTGVPVKVAVSVLMVAGFVGLARGVERSRAAEAPAGTATPATAAA
;
A
#
# COMPACT_ATOMS: atom_id res chain seq x y z
N MET A 1 -32.27 6.05 -10.61
CA MET A 1 -31.37 6.17 -9.45
C MET A 1 -30.37 7.25 -9.76
N ASP A 2 -30.25 8.24 -8.89
CA ASP A 2 -29.48 9.45 -9.16
C ASP A 2 -27.97 9.18 -9.02
N ASP A 3 -27.20 9.39 -10.09
CA ASP A 3 -25.73 9.14 -10.19
C ASP A 3 -24.92 9.84 -9.08
N SER A 4 -25.52 10.81 -8.40
CA SER A 4 -24.97 11.53 -7.26
C SER A 4 -24.75 10.62 -6.04
N THR A 5 -25.64 9.65 -5.80
CA THR A 5 -25.61 8.77 -4.62
C THR A 5 -24.52 7.70 -4.74
N GLY A 6 -24.38 7.07 -5.92
CA GLY A 6 -23.33 6.08 -6.19
C GLY A 6 -21.92 6.68 -6.07
N ARG A 7 -21.71 7.89 -6.61
CA ARG A 7 -20.44 8.62 -6.50
C ARG A 7 -20.07 8.95 -5.06
N ARG A 8 -21.04 9.35 -4.23
CA ARG A 8 -20.82 9.61 -2.79
C ARG A 8 -20.40 8.36 -2.04
N ARG A 9 -21.04 7.21 -2.31
CA ARG A 9 -20.71 5.94 -1.67
C ARG A 9 -19.31 5.45 -2.08
N SER A 10 -18.99 5.52 -3.37
CA SER A 10 -17.67 5.15 -3.91
C SER A 10 -16.54 5.91 -3.24
N ARG A 11 -16.62 7.24 -3.12
CA ARG A 11 -15.56 8.05 -2.46
C ARG A 11 -15.39 7.73 -0.97
N ARG A 12 -16.48 7.46 -0.24
CA ARG A 12 -16.41 7.04 1.17
C ARG A 12 -15.72 5.69 1.31
N LEU A 13 -16.04 4.75 0.43
CA LEU A 13 -15.37 3.45 0.39
C LEU A 13 -13.88 3.61 0.06
N THR A 14 -13.53 4.47 -0.89
CA THR A 14 -12.13 4.78 -1.21
C THR A 14 -11.38 5.38 -0.02
N ALA A 15 -11.94 6.39 0.64
CA ALA A 15 -11.31 7.01 1.80
C ALA A 15 -11.17 6.02 2.97
N GLY A 16 -12.22 5.22 3.23
CA GLY A 16 -12.18 4.14 4.20
C GLY A 16 -11.07 3.15 3.88
N ALA A 17 -11.01 2.65 2.64
CA ALA A 17 -9.99 1.70 2.19
C ALA A 17 -8.57 2.27 2.25
N LEU A 18 -8.37 3.54 1.88
CA LEU A 18 -7.08 4.24 2.04
C LEU A 18 -6.66 4.29 3.51
N LEU A 19 -7.58 4.67 4.40
CA LEU A 19 -7.31 4.77 5.82
C LEU A 19 -7.00 3.41 6.44
N THR A 20 -7.91 2.44 6.28
CA THR A 20 -7.77 1.11 6.89
C THR A 20 -6.62 0.34 6.27
N GLY A 21 -6.47 0.39 4.94
CA GLY A 21 -5.37 -0.26 4.23
C GLY A 21 -4.01 0.35 4.58
N GLY A 22 -3.92 1.69 4.67
CA GLY A 22 -2.70 2.38 5.06
C GLY A 22 -2.30 2.11 6.52
N VAL A 23 -3.26 2.12 7.44
CA VAL A 23 -3.02 1.75 8.86
C VAL A 23 -2.59 0.29 8.98
N MET A 24 -3.28 -0.63 8.28
CA MET A 24 -2.93 -2.04 8.28
C MET A 24 -1.53 -2.27 7.70
N TYR A 25 -1.18 -1.60 6.59
CA TYR A 25 0.16 -1.67 5.99
C TYR A 25 1.24 -1.19 6.95
N GLY A 26 1.05 -0.02 7.58
CA GLY A 26 2.01 0.51 8.54
C GLY A 26 2.17 -0.38 9.78
N ALA A 27 1.07 -0.94 10.28
CA ALA A 27 1.08 -1.89 11.39
C ALA A 27 1.79 -3.19 11.02
N ALA A 28 1.49 -3.76 9.84
CA ALA A 28 2.15 -4.96 9.31
C ALA A 28 3.65 -4.74 9.15
N ASN A 29 4.06 -3.61 8.55
CA ASN A 29 5.46 -3.26 8.37
C ASN A 29 6.17 -3.06 9.71
N ALA A 30 5.57 -2.32 10.66
CA ALA A 30 6.17 -2.14 11.98
C ALA A 30 6.30 -3.47 12.72
N PHE A 31 5.28 -4.32 12.63
CA PHE A 31 5.28 -5.65 13.23
C PHE A 31 6.39 -6.53 12.65
N TYR A 32 6.52 -6.59 11.32
CA TYR A 32 7.58 -7.35 10.63
C TYR A 32 8.95 -6.94 11.16
N TRP A 33 9.26 -5.64 11.13
CA TRP A 33 10.60 -5.17 11.49
C TRP A 33 10.93 -5.28 12.98
N VAL A 34 9.91 -5.29 13.86
CA VAL A 34 10.12 -5.51 15.29
C VAL A 34 10.34 -6.99 15.59
N MET A 35 9.66 -7.89 14.88
CA MET A 35 9.72 -9.34 15.10
C MET A 35 10.88 -10.01 14.36
N PHE A 36 11.25 -9.47 13.20
CA PHE A 36 12.25 -10.02 12.28
C PHE A 36 13.23 -8.90 11.88
N PRO A 37 14.15 -8.51 12.77
CA PRO A 37 15.20 -7.55 12.41
C PRO A 37 16.03 -8.04 11.21
N ASP A 38 16.57 -7.11 10.44
CA ASP A 38 17.24 -7.35 9.13
C ASP A 38 18.63 -8.01 9.26
N ASP A 39 18.73 -9.16 9.92
CA ASP A 39 19.98 -9.92 10.08
C ASP A 39 20.14 -11.08 9.08
N VAL A 40 19.14 -11.27 8.21
CA VAL A 40 19.09 -12.34 7.22
C VAL A 40 19.80 -11.93 5.94
N ALA A 41 21.06 -12.36 5.77
CA ALA A 41 21.83 -12.12 4.56
C ALA A 41 21.48 -13.08 3.40
N ASP A 42 20.83 -14.21 3.70
CA ASP A 42 20.49 -15.26 2.75
C ASP A 42 19.01 -15.65 2.83
N THR A 43 18.33 -15.65 1.69
CA THR A 43 16.93 -16.04 1.51
C THR A 43 16.58 -17.37 2.19
N ALA A 44 17.48 -18.37 2.17
CA ALA A 44 17.21 -19.67 2.77
C ALA A 44 17.06 -19.63 4.30
N ASP A 45 17.72 -18.67 4.96
CA ASP A 45 17.70 -18.51 6.41
C ASP A 45 16.35 -17.98 6.93
N ASN A 46 15.47 -17.50 6.04
CA ASN A 46 14.07 -17.21 6.39
C ASN A 46 13.32 -18.44 6.92
N VAL A 47 13.73 -19.66 6.56
CA VAL A 47 13.18 -20.88 7.17
C VAL A 47 13.49 -20.93 8.66
N THR A 48 14.73 -20.60 9.04
CA THR A 48 15.17 -20.60 10.44
C THR A 48 14.48 -19.49 11.23
N VAL A 49 14.38 -18.28 10.66
CA VAL A 49 13.66 -17.15 11.29
C VAL A 49 12.19 -17.50 11.50
N ALA A 50 11.54 -18.04 10.47
CA ALA A 50 10.16 -18.51 10.57
C ALA A 50 9.99 -19.62 11.61
N ALA A 51 10.93 -20.57 11.70
CA ALA A 51 10.88 -21.65 12.68
C ALA A 51 10.98 -21.14 14.12
N GLY A 52 11.81 -20.12 14.37
CA GLY A 52 11.94 -19.48 15.69
C GLY A 52 10.68 -18.77 16.16
N HIS A 53 9.83 -18.30 15.24
CA HIS A 53 8.67 -17.46 15.55
C HIS A 53 7.46 -17.76 14.66
N LEU A 54 7.14 -19.04 14.44
CA LEU A 54 6.19 -19.48 13.41
C LEU A 54 4.80 -18.85 13.52
N GLY A 55 4.32 -18.62 14.75
CA GLY A 55 3.06 -17.92 14.99
C GLY A 55 3.09 -16.46 14.49
N ALA A 56 4.15 -15.73 14.82
CA ALA A 56 4.33 -14.35 14.38
C ALA A 56 4.49 -14.26 12.86
N TRP A 57 5.22 -15.19 12.25
CA TRP A 57 5.42 -15.26 10.80
C TRP A 57 4.07 -15.38 10.06
N ARG A 58 3.19 -16.28 10.53
CA ARG A 58 1.84 -16.45 9.98
C ARG A 58 0.96 -15.22 10.19
N VAL A 59 1.05 -14.58 11.35
CA VAL A 59 0.30 -13.35 11.65
C VAL A 59 0.72 -12.22 10.70
N GLU A 60 2.02 -12.03 10.51
CA GLU A 60 2.58 -11.05 9.58
C GLU A 60 2.10 -11.29 8.15
N THR A 61 2.11 -12.55 7.70
CA THR A 61 1.63 -12.95 6.36
C THR A 61 0.18 -12.51 6.14
N VAL A 62 -0.68 -12.77 7.14
CA VAL A 62 -2.11 -12.40 7.08
C VAL A 62 -2.28 -10.88 7.12
N LEU A 63 -1.52 -10.17 7.96
CA LEU A 63 -1.60 -8.72 8.08
C LEU A 63 -1.24 -8.04 6.76
N PHE A 64 -0.14 -8.45 6.11
CA PHE A 64 0.22 -7.90 4.80
C PHE A 64 -0.79 -8.29 3.72
N ALA A 65 -1.29 -9.53 3.69
CA ALA A 65 -2.31 -9.92 2.72
C ALA A 65 -3.56 -9.04 2.82
N LEU A 66 -4.05 -8.80 4.04
CA LEU A 66 -5.19 -7.92 4.29
C LEU A 66 -4.88 -6.47 3.94
N ALA A 67 -3.69 -5.97 4.26
CA ALA A 67 -3.27 -4.62 3.90
C ALA A 67 -3.31 -4.41 2.37
N HIS A 68 -2.71 -5.32 1.60
CA HIS A 68 -2.67 -5.21 0.15
C HIS A 68 -4.06 -5.37 -0.49
N LEU A 69 -4.89 -6.30 0.01
CA LEU A 69 -6.27 -6.46 -0.42
C LEU A 69 -7.11 -5.19 -0.20
N LEU A 70 -6.87 -4.45 0.89
CA LEU A 70 -7.53 -3.16 1.16
C LEU A 70 -6.96 -2.04 0.30
N LEU A 71 -5.65 -2.06 0.00
CA LEU A 71 -5.00 -1.03 -0.80
C LEU A 71 -5.35 -1.12 -2.29
N LEU A 72 -5.69 -2.30 -2.83
CA LEU A 72 -6.14 -2.46 -4.22
C LEU A 72 -7.36 -1.57 -4.55
N PRO A 73 -8.52 -1.70 -3.88
CA PRO A 73 -9.66 -0.82 -4.12
C PRO A 73 -9.39 0.63 -3.70
N ALA A 74 -8.47 0.87 -2.76
CA ALA A 74 -8.04 2.21 -2.38
C ALA A 74 -7.32 2.93 -3.54
N MET A 75 -6.36 2.28 -4.19
CA MET A 75 -5.63 2.84 -5.34
C MET A 75 -6.53 3.01 -6.55
N LEU A 76 -7.40 2.03 -6.83
CA LEU A 76 -8.39 2.14 -7.90
C LEU A 76 -9.33 3.33 -7.67
N GLY A 77 -9.84 3.49 -6.45
CA GLY A 77 -10.71 4.62 -6.09
C GLY A 77 -10.00 5.97 -6.14
N LEU A 78 -8.72 6.03 -5.75
CA LEU A 78 -7.90 7.23 -5.85
C LEU A 78 -7.67 7.61 -7.32
N ALA A 79 -7.31 6.64 -8.16
CA ALA A 79 -7.15 6.84 -9.61
C ALA A 79 -8.47 7.31 -10.25
N ALA A 80 -9.60 6.67 -9.92
CA ALA A 80 -10.92 7.09 -10.41
C ALA A 80 -11.27 8.53 -9.97
N THR A 81 -10.93 8.91 -8.74
CA THR A 81 -11.13 10.28 -8.23
C THR A 81 -10.27 11.29 -9.00
N LEU A 82 -9.04 10.91 -9.35
CA LEU A 82 -8.12 11.74 -10.14
C LEU A 82 -8.48 11.82 -11.62
N GLY A 83 -9.06 10.78 -12.19
CA GLY A 83 -9.27 10.62 -13.63
C GLY A 83 -10.01 11.78 -14.29
N ARG A 84 -10.90 12.44 -13.55
CA ARG A 84 -11.64 13.63 -14.04
C ARG A 84 -10.77 14.87 -14.24
N ARG A 85 -9.72 15.04 -13.43
CA ARG A 85 -8.87 16.25 -13.41
C ARG A 85 -7.49 16.00 -14.01
N LYS A 86 -7.00 14.75 -13.93
CA LYS A 86 -5.64 14.34 -14.31
C LYS A 86 -5.68 12.91 -14.90
N PRO A 87 -6.24 12.72 -16.10
CA PRO A 87 -6.49 11.39 -16.67
C PRO A 87 -5.19 10.58 -16.87
N VAL A 88 -4.14 11.19 -17.43
CA VAL A 88 -2.85 10.48 -17.65
C VAL A 88 -2.23 10.02 -16.34
N VAL A 89 -2.22 10.89 -15.31
CA VAL A 89 -1.68 10.55 -13.98
C VAL A 89 -2.49 9.45 -13.32
N ALA A 90 -3.82 9.50 -13.44
CA ALA A 90 -4.70 8.46 -12.92
C ALA A 90 -4.46 7.11 -13.59
N THR A 91 -4.32 7.08 -14.92
CA THR A 91 -4.09 5.83 -15.66
C THR A 91 -2.71 5.25 -15.35
N VAL A 92 -1.64 6.05 -15.45
CA VAL A 92 -0.27 5.56 -15.23
C VAL A 92 -0.06 5.17 -13.78
N GLY A 93 -0.39 6.06 -12.83
CA GLY A 93 -0.23 5.78 -11.41
C GLY A 93 -1.15 4.67 -10.92
N GLY A 94 -2.39 4.62 -11.42
CA GLY A 94 -3.36 3.57 -11.12
C GLY A 94 -2.90 2.21 -11.63
N ALA A 95 -2.51 2.10 -12.90
CA ALA A 95 -2.03 0.85 -13.47
C ALA A 95 -0.76 0.35 -12.77
N ALA A 96 0.22 1.24 -12.56
CA ALA A 96 1.47 0.89 -11.88
C ALA A 96 1.23 0.43 -10.44
N SER A 97 0.45 1.17 -9.66
CA SER A 97 0.17 0.81 -8.26
C SER A 97 -0.65 -0.47 -8.12
N LEU A 98 -1.65 -0.69 -8.99
CA LEU A 98 -2.47 -1.90 -8.97
C LEU A 98 -1.66 -3.15 -9.36
N LEU A 99 -0.83 -3.06 -10.40
CA LEU A 99 0.09 -4.15 -10.76
C LEU A 99 1.09 -4.40 -9.64
N GLY A 100 1.68 -3.32 -9.10
CA GLY A 100 2.61 -3.39 -7.98
C GLY A 100 2.01 -4.12 -6.78
N LEU A 101 0.83 -3.71 -6.33
CA LEU A 101 0.11 -4.34 -5.23
C LEU A 101 -0.30 -5.79 -5.51
N TYR A 102 -0.69 -6.11 -6.74
CA TYR A 102 -1.03 -7.48 -7.13
C TYR A 102 0.18 -8.40 -7.00
N PHE A 103 1.30 -8.03 -7.63
CA PHE A 103 2.53 -8.81 -7.55
C PHE A 103 3.08 -8.85 -6.12
N SER A 104 2.91 -7.77 -5.34
CA SER A 104 3.23 -7.78 -3.90
C SER A 104 2.43 -8.83 -3.14
N THR A 105 1.12 -8.88 -3.38
CA THR A 105 0.21 -9.82 -2.69
C THR A 105 0.60 -11.25 -3.03
N VAL A 106 0.84 -11.53 -4.31
CA VAL A 106 1.28 -12.86 -4.75
C VAL A 106 2.62 -13.21 -4.13
N HIS A 107 3.60 -12.31 -4.20
CA HIS A 107 4.94 -12.51 -3.65
C HIS A 107 4.87 -12.75 -2.15
N LEU A 108 4.33 -11.83 -1.35
CA LEU A 108 4.29 -11.96 0.11
C LEU A 108 3.50 -13.18 0.56
N TRP A 109 2.37 -13.48 -0.09
CA TRP A 109 1.59 -14.67 0.26
C TRP A 109 2.36 -15.95 -0.04
N GLN A 110 2.87 -16.10 -1.27
CA GLN A 110 3.57 -17.31 -1.66
C GLN A 110 4.90 -17.46 -0.92
N TYR A 111 5.68 -16.38 -0.81
CA TYR A 111 6.96 -16.34 -0.13
C TYR A 111 6.80 -16.66 1.37
N ASN A 112 6.00 -15.89 2.11
CA ASN A 112 5.89 -16.09 3.55
C ASN A 112 5.17 -17.43 3.86
N ALA A 113 4.15 -17.83 3.08
CA ALA A 113 3.53 -19.14 3.28
C ALA A 113 4.49 -20.29 2.95
N PHE A 114 5.34 -20.15 1.94
CA PHE A 114 6.36 -21.14 1.58
C PHE A 114 7.36 -21.33 2.73
N PHE A 115 7.98 -20.25 3.23
CA PHE A 115 8.91 -20.35 4.36
C PHE A 115 8.24 -20.83 5.65
N GLY A 116 7.01 -20.38 5.91
CA GLY A 116 6.23 -20.86 7.05
C GLY A 116 5.85 -22.34 6.95
N ALA A 117 5.61 -22.87 5.75
CA ALA A 117 5.34 -24.28 5.53
C ALA A 117 6.59 -25.15 5.70
N LEU A 118 7.72 -24.72 5.15
CA LEU A 118 9.02 -25.38 5.34
C LEU A 118 9.40 -25.44 6.83
N ALA A 119 9.33 -24.30 7.51
CA ALA A 119 9.60 -24.19 8.94
C ALA A 119 8.67 -25.07 9.77
N GLY A 120 7.36 -25.04 9.49
CA GLY A 120 6.38 -25.89 10.17
C GLY A 120 6.54 -27.39 9.90
N GLY A 121 7.16 -27.75 8.77
CA GLY A 121 7.51 -29.13 8.41
C GLY A 121 8.87 -29.60 8.95
N GLY A 122 9.61 -28.74 9.65
CA GLY A 122 10.94 -29.06 10.19
C GLY A 122 12.05 -29.12 9.13
N VAL A 123 11.84 -28.50 7.97
CA VAL A 123 12.89 -28.34 6.96
C VAL A 123 13.89 -27.30 7.46
N ASP A 124 15.19 -27.56 7.32
CA ASP A 124 16.23 -26.60 7.68
C ASP A 124 16.61 -25.69 6.49
N ALA A 125 17.31 -24.60 6.78
CA ALA A 125 17.78 -23.65 5.77
C ALA A 125 18.73 -24.32 4.74
N GLY A 126 19.51 -25.32 5.14
CA GLY A 126 20.42 -26.04 4.26
C GLY A 126 19.69 -26.81 3.15
N ALA A 127 18.59 -27.48 3.53
CA ALA A 127 17.73 -28.22 2.61
C ALA A 127 16.91 -27.31 1.69
N ALA A 128 16.54 -26.10 2.16
CA ALA A 128 15.80 -25.12 1.37
C ALA A 128 16.68 -24.35 0.36
N ARG A 129 17.98 -24.19 0.68
CA ARG A 129 18.93 -23.36 -0.06
C ARG A 129 19.01 -23.63 -1.57
N PRO A 130 19.08 -24.87 -2.06
CA PRO A 130 19.14 -25.10 -3.51
C PRO A 130 17.92 -24.56 -4.26
N VAL A 131 16.74 -24.65 -3.63
CA VAL A 131 15.48 -24.17 -4.20
C VAL A 131 15.44 -22.64 -4.16
N THR A 132 15.79 -22.02 -3.03
CA THR A 132 15.80 -20.55 -2.93
C THR A 132 16.84 -19.92 -3.84
N THR A 133 18.05 -20.49 -3.95
CA THR A 133 19.07 -20.02 -4.89
C THR A 133 18.59 -20.12 -6.35
N ALA A 134 17.87 -21.18 -6.72
CA ALA A 134 17.31 -21.31 -8.06
C ALA A 134 16.21 -20.27 -8.34
N ILE A 135 15.36 -19.99 -7.35
CA ILE A 135 14.30 -18.97 -7.42
C ILE A 135 14.92 -17.57 -7.54
N ASP A 136 15.91 -17.25 -6.71
CA ASP A 136 16.57 -15.94 -6.70
C ASP A 136 17.39 -15.68 -7.97
N GLY A 137 17.91 -16.74 -8.60
CA GLY A 137 18.60 -16.68 -9.88
C GLY A 137 17.67 -16.65 -11.10
N ASP A 138 16.36 -16.85 -10.94
CA ASP A 138 15.43 -16.93 -12.06
C ASP A 138 15.03 -15.53 -12.57
N PRO A 139 15.23 -15.23 -13.86
CA PRO A 139 14.90 -13.91 -14.42
C PRO A 139 13.42 -13.55 -14.36
N PHE A 140 12.50 -14.51 -14.45
CA PHE A 140 11.06 -14.25 -14.35
C PHE A 140 10.65 -13.91 -12.92
N VAL A 141 11.23 -14.59 -11.92
CA VAL A 141 11.03 -14.26 -10.51
C VAL A 141 11.53 -12.84 -10.24
N MET A 142 12.76 -12.53 -10.64
CA MET A 142 13.34 -11.18 -10.47
C MET A 142 12.54 -10.10 -11.21
N ALA A 143 12.07 -10.37 -12.43
CA ALA A 143 11.22 -9.44 -13.17
C ALA A 143 9.89 -9.19 -12.43
N SER A 144 9.27 -10.24 -11.86
CA SER A 144 8.03 -10.11 -11.09
C SER A 144 8.22 -9.27 -9.82
N PHE A 145 9.35 -9.45 -9.13
CA PHE A 145 9.75 -8.66 -7.97
C PHE A 145 10.00 -7.19 -8.34
N ALA A 146 10.69 -6.94 -9.46
CA ALA A 146 10.90 -5.59 -9.98
C ALA A 146 9.59 -4.89 -10.35
N VAL A 147 8.62 -5.60 -10.96
CA VAL A 147 7.29 -5.06 -11.27
C VAL A 147 6.54 -4.71 -10.00
N TRP A 148 6.59 -5.57 -8.98
CA TRP A 148 6.05 -5.25 -7.66
C TRP A 148 6.68 -3.96 -7.11
N LEU A 149 7.99 -3.97 -6.93
CA LEU A 149 8.71 -2.89 -6.24
C LEU A 149 8.51 -1.56 -6.97
N LEU A 150 8.82 -1.53 -8.26
CA LEU A 150 8.71 -0.30 -9.05
C LEU A 150 7.24 0.12 -9.23
N GLY A 151 6.33 -0.83 -9.46
CA GLY A 151 4.91 -0.55 -9.62
C GLY A 151 4.31 0.10 -8.37
N TRP A 152 4.63 -0.43 -7.19
CA TRP A 152 4.18 0.13 -5.92
C TRP A 152 4.83 1.48 -5.64
N LEU A 153 6.16 1.56 -5.70
CA LEU A 153 6.90 2.79 -5.37
C LEU A 153 6.50 3.93 -6.32
N VAL A 154 6.65 3.71 -7.62
CA VAL A 154 6.39 4.74 -8.63
C VAL A 154 4.89 5.03 -8.71
N GLY A 155 4.04 3.99 -8.71
CA GLY A 155 2.60 4.15 -8.83
C GLY A 155 1.99 4.98 -7.69
N LEU A 156 2.37 4.67 -6.45
CA LEU A 156 1.90 5.42 -5.27
C LEU A 156 2.33 6.89 -5.34
N LEU A 157 3.59 7.16 -5.69
CA LEU A 157 4.09 8.53 -5.77
C LEU A 157 3.44 9.32 -6.90
N VAL A 158 3.26 8.71 -8.08
CA VAL A 158 2.53 9.33 -9.20
C VAL A 158 1.10 9.70 -8.78
N LEU A 159 0.38 8.80 -8.11
CA LEU A 159 -0.96 9.08 -7.60
C LEU A 159 -0.95 10.17 -6.51
N ALA A 160 -0.01 10.14 -5.57
CA ALA A 160 0.08 11.12 -4.48
C ALA A 160 0.41 12.53 -4.99
N PHE A 161 1.39 12.67 -5.88
CA PHE A 161 1.68 13.94 -6.54
C PHE A 161 0.53 14.38 -7.45
N GLY A 162 -0.15 13.43 -8.10
CA GLY A 162 -1.39 13.68 -8.83
C GLY A 162 -2.47 14.30 -7.95
N ALA A 163 -2.68 13.74 -6.74
CA ALA A 163 -3.63 14.25 -5.75
C ALA A 163 -3.28 15.66 -5.30
N TRP A 164 -2.00 15.95 -5.05
CA TRP A 164 -1.56 17.31 -4.74
C TRP A 164 -1.79 18.28 -5.92
N ARG A 165 -1.38 17.90 -7.15
CA ARG A 165 -1.57 18.73 -8.35
C ARG A 165 -3.05 18.93 -8.70
N ALA A 166 -3.92 18.00 -8.33
CA ALA A 166 -5.37 18.10 -8.45
C ALA A 166 -6.03 18.88 -7.28
N ARG A 167 -5.22 19.40 -6.35
CA ARG A 167 -5.64 20.12 -5.12
C ARG A 167 -6.55 19.29 -4.21
N LEU A 168 -6.39 17.96 -4.21
CA LEU A 168 -7.09 17.06 -3.30
C LEU A 168 -6.40 17.01 -1.93
N VAL A 169 -5.07 17.12 -1.91
CA VAL A 169 -4.24 17.09 -0.70
C VAL A 169 -3.22 18.23 -0.68
N ALA A 170 -2.67 18.52 0.50
CA ALA A 170 -1.56 19.44 0.66
C ALA A 170 -0.22 18.79 0.26
N LEU A 171 0.80 19.61 -0.03
CA LEU A 171 2.11 19.15 -0.50
C LEU A 171 2.82 18.22 0.49
N TRP A 172 2.55 18.34 1.79
CA TRP A 172 3.18 17.48 2.79
C TRP A 172 2.85 15.98 2.58
N VAL A 173 1.69 15.66 1.99
CA VAL A 173 1.24 14.26 1.80
C VAL A 173 2.18 13.49 0.85
N PRO A 174 2.40 13.92 -0.41
CA PRO A 174 3.36 13.25 -1.27
C PRO A 174 4.79 13.31 -0.72
N LEU A 175 5.21 14.41 -0.07
CA LEU A 175 6.56 14.50 0.50
C LEU A 175 6.80 13.46 1.61
N VAL A 176 5.82 13.25 2.50
CA VAL A 176 5.89 12.25 3.56
C VAL A 176 5.92 10.83 2.99
N LEU A 177 5.11 10.55 1.96
CA LEU A 177 5.15 9.24 1.28
C LEU A 177 6.49 9.01 0.57
N THR A 178 7.03 10.02 -0.11
CA THR A 178 8.37 9.95 -0.71
C THR A 178 9.44 9.72 0.34
N ALA A 179 9.41 10.48 1.45
CA ALA A 179 10.37 10.31 2.54
C ALA A 179 10.28 8.90 3.14
N GLY A 180 9.06 8.40 3.37
CA GLY A 180 8.83 7.03 3.85
C GLY A 180 9.45 5.99 2.93
N GLN A 181 9.24 6.09 1.62
CA GLN A 181 9.77 5.12 0.67
C GLN A 181 11.28 5.22 0.45
N VAL A 182 11.84 6.43 0.45
CA VAL A 182 13.30 6.61 0.39
C VAL A 182 13.95 6.02 1.65
N LEU A 183 13.41 6.33 2.83
CA LEU A 183 13.90 5.77 4.10
C LEU A 183 13.73 4.26 4.17
N ASP A 184 12.67 3.70 3.57
CA ASP A 184 12.51 2.25 3.50
C ASP A 184 13.61 1.60 2.65
N LEU A 185 13.98 2.22 1.54
CA LEU A 185 14.98 1.68 0.62
C LEU A 185 16.41 1.79 1.16
N VAL A 186 16.76 2.92 1.78
CA VAL A 186 18.16 3.22 2.17
C VAL A 186 18.41 3.07 3.67
N GLY A 187 17.34 3.05 4.47
CA GLY A 187 17.40 3.03 5.92
C GLY A 187 17.34 1.62 6.49
N THR A 188 18.20 1.36 7.47
CA THR A 188 18.27 0.08 8.18
C THR A 188 17.94 0.27 9.65
N GLY A 189 17.59 -0.84 10.31
CA GLY A 189 17.32 -0.87 11.74
C GLY A 189 15.87 -0.54 12.12
N VAL A 190 15.44 -1.17 13.22
CA VAL A 190 14.04 -1.13 13.69
C VAL A 190 13.51 0.30 13.89
N PRO A 191 14.23 1.26 14.51
CA PRO A 191 13.69 2.61 14.70
C PRO A 191 13.38 3.32 13.38
N VAL A 192 14.22 3.15 12.36
CA VAL A 192 14.02 3.75 11.04
C VAL A 192 12.81 3.12 10.36
N LYS A 193 12.68 1.78 10.41
CA LYS A 193 11.56 1.07 9.81
C LYS A 193 10.22 1.34 10.50
N VAL A 194 10.22 1.57 11.81
CA VAL A 194 9.04 2.07 12.52
C VAL A 194 8.69 3.50 12.10
N ALA A 195 9.69 4.37 11.90
CA ALA A 195 9.46 5.71 11.37
C ALA A 195 8.86 5.67 9.95
N VAL A 196 9.35 4.78 9.08
CA VAL A 196 8.76 4.50 7.76
C VAL A 196 7.30 4.13 7.90
N SER A 197 6.94 3.20 8.79
CA SER A 197 5.53 2.83 9.03
C SER A 197 4.67 4.04 9.41
N VAL A 198 5.16 4.90 10.31
CA VAL A 198 4.45 6.12 10.73
C VAL A 198 4.26 7.09 9.56
N LEU A 199 5.30 7.30 8.75
CA LEU A 199 5.24 8.16 7.57
C LEU A 199 4.24 7.62 6.54
N MET A 200 4.26 6.32 6.26
CA MET A 200 3.31 5.68 5.35
C MET A 200 1.87 5.84 5.84
N VAL A 201 1.60 5.61 7.14
CA VAL A 201 0.28 5.84 7.75
C VAL A 201 -0.14 7.30 7.60
N ALA A 202 0.73 8.25 7.95
CA ALA A 202 0.44 9.68 7.84
C ALA A 202 0.09 10.10 6.39
N GLY A 203 0.83 9.57 5.42
CA GLY A 203 0.57 9.78 3.99
C GLY A 203 -0.79 9.24 3.54
N PHE A 204 -1.13 7.99 3.89
CA PHE A 204 -2.43 7.41 3.56
C PHE A 204 -3.59 8.12 4.25
N VAL A 205 -3.42 8.53 5.51
CA VAL A 205 -4.39 9.37 6.23
C VAL A 205 -4.60 10.70 5.51
N GLY A 206 -3.52 11.31 5.01
CA GLY A 206 -3.58 12.52 4.19
C GLY A 206 -4.38 12.33 2.90
N LEU A 207 -4.12 11.24 2.16
CA LEU A 207 -4.87 10.87 0.96
C LEU A 207 -6.35 10.61 1.25
N ALA A 208 -6.66 9.83 2.29
CA ALA A 208 -8.03 9.54 2.70
C ALA A 208 -8.82 10.82 3.00
N ARG A 209 -8.25 11.72 3.82
CA ARG A 209 -8.87 13.01 4.14
C ARG A 209 -9.04 13.91 2.91
N GLY A 210 -8.11 13.87 1.97
CA GLY A 210 -8.22 14.62 0.71
C GLY A 210 -9.38 14.14 -0.16
N VAL A 211 -9.55 12.81 -0.27
CA VAL A 211 -10.69 12.19 -0.98
C VAL A 211 -12.02 12.54 -0.29
N GLU A 212 -12.07 12.52 1.04
CA GLU A 212 -13.28 12.91 1.79
C GLU A 212 -13.62 14.39 1.64
N ARG A 213 -12.65 15.30 1.76
CA ARG A 213 -12.89 16.76 1.67
C ARG A 213 -13.34 17.20 0.28
N SER A 214 -12.86 16.52 -0.76
CA SER A 214 -13.29 16.77 -2.13
C SER A 214 -14.79 16.56 -2.36
N ARG A 215 -15.46 15.81 -1.46
CA ARG A 215 -16.93 15.71 -1.42
C ARG A 215 -17.60 16.99 -0.91
N ALA A 216 -17.04 17.62 0.13
CA ALA A 216 -17.65 18.79 0.77
C ALA A 216 -17.67 19.98 -0.19
N ALA A 217 -16.61 20.16 -0.98
CA ALA A 217 -16.51 21.24 -1.96
C ALA A 217 -17.42 21.07 -3.21
N GLU A 218 -17.84 19.85 -3.53
CA GLU A 218 -18.74 19.56 -4.68
C GLU A 218 -20.23 19.44 -4.27
N ALA A 219 -20.56 19.58 -2.98
CA ALA A 219 -21.96 19.69 -2.57
C ALA A 219 -22.53 21.01 -3.13
N PRO A 220 -23.71 21.00 -3.79
CA PRO A 220 -24.30 22.24 -4.29
C PRO A 220 -24.49 23.18 -3.10
N ALA A 221 -23.93 24.40 -3.18
CA ALA A 221 -24.37 25.49 -2.33
C ALA A 221 -25.89 25.54 -2.47
N GLY A 222 -26.59 25.32 -1.36
CA GLY A 222 -28.04 25.13 -1.35
C GLY A 222 -28.72 26.17 -2.23
N THR A 223 -29.71 25.71 -3.01
CA THR A 223 -30.72 26.55 -3.65
C THR A 223 -31.04 27.73 -2.74
N ALA A 224 -30.45 28.88 -3.05
CA ALA A 224 -30.83 30.13 -2.44
C ALA A 224 -32.29 30.31 -2.86
N THR A 225 -33.20 30.05 -1.93
CA THR A 225 -34.62 30.36 -2.09
C THR A 225 -34.68 31.81 -2.58
N PRO A 226 -35.21 32.10 -3.78
CA PRO A 226 -35.37 33.47 -4.22
C PRO A 226 -36.21 34.17 -3.15
N ALA A 227 -35.68 35.26 -2.59
CA ALA A 227 -36.46 36.11 -1.71
C ALA A 227 -37.69 36.55 -2.50
N THR A 228 -38.86 36.06 -2.11
CA THR A 228 -40.14 36.54 -2.61
C THR A 228 -40.24 38.02 -2.25
N ALA A 229 -40.06 38.87 -3.25
CA ALA A 229 -40.38 40.28 -3.14
C ALA A 229 -41.88 40.40 -2.88
N ALA A 230 -42.24 40.73 -1.63
CA ALA A 230 -43.58 41.16 -1.29
C ALA A 230 -43.81 42.55 -1.92
N ALA A 231 -44.87 42.63 -2.72
CA ALA A 231 -45.39 43.86 -3.33
C ALA A 231 -46.21 44.68 -2.34
#